data_AF-A0A2G8LP77-F1
#
_entry.id   AF-A0A2G8LP77-F1
#
_cell.length_a   1.000
_cell.length_b   1.000
_cell.length_c   1.000
_cell.angle_alpha   90.00
_cell.angle_beta   90.00
_cell.angle_gamma   90.00
#
_symmetry.space_group_name_H-M   'P 1'
#
loop_
_entity.id
_entity.type
_entity.pdbx_description
1 polymer ?
#
loop_
_entity_poly.entity_id
_entity_poly.type
_entity_poly.pdbx_seq_one_letter_code
_entity_poly.pdbx_strand_id
1 'polypeptide(L)'
;MPGVSKQTVQGFANSYITNSAECNSVAVPVTDPCLHATSNVTRRADELCEILRDEDGEFGSCIAMQPDTAGTYYENCRFDVCRAVPDEEEDPCSVILGFAIYCRESGINIANWRTETTCPVTCNVNSTFKSNGDPCPESCTSLLDPTVLTGCNSTGSVEGCQCDEGFVIEGRECVLPETCGCIKDGFYAPVGLVFQTSSCELECTCYGYNNLTCRNVSCHDDAACTPNGCICLEGYVGDGFTCQVECNEGQFTCLDGTCISARNVCDLSPQCPDSSDEFEALCCGTSHSQ
;
A
#
# COMPACT_ATOMS: atom_id res chain seq x y z
N MET A 1 7.79 22.90 -26.43
CA MET A 1 9.14 23.10 -25.83
C MET A 1 10.15 22.50 -26.80
N PRO A 2 11.13 23.26 -27.31
CA PRO A 2 12.12 22.70 -28.23
C PRO A 2 13.05 21.75 -27.47
N GLY A 3 13.19 20.52 -27.99
CA GLY A 3 13.98 19.46 -27.38
C GLY A 3 15.47 19.77 -27.44
N VAL A 4 16.04 20.25 -26.33
CA VAL A 4 17.48 20.38 -26.18
C VAL A 4 18.04 19.01 -25.82
N SER A 5 18.77 18.39 -26.75
CA SER A 5 19.53 17.17 -26.46
C SER A 5 20.54 17.43 -25.35
N LYS A 6 20.54 16.58 -24.32
CA LYS A 6 21.51 16.61 -23.23
C LYS A 6 22.63 15.62 -23.53
N GLN A 7 23.87 16.02 -23.29
CA GLN A 7 25.06 15.19 -23.59
C GLN A 7 25.26 14.03 -22.60
N THR A 8 24.59 14.04 -21.45
CA THR A 8 24.72 13.02 -20.41
C THR A 8 23.36 12.61 -19.85
N VAL A 9 23.25 11.35 -19.43
CA VAL A 9 22.05 10.82 -18.72
C VAL A 9 21.76 11.65 -17.47
N GLN A 10 22.80 12.06 -16.73
CA GLN A 10 22.64 12.90 -15.56
C GLN A 10 22.09 14.30 -15.89
N GLY A 11 22.56 14.91 -16.99
CA GLY A 11 22.05 16.19 -17.45
C GLY A 11 20.61 16.12 -17.97
N PHE A 12 20.21 14.95 -18.51
CA PHE A 12 18.83 14.65 -18.83
C PHE A 12 17.98 14.50 -17.57
N ALA A 13 18.37 13.63 -16.63
CA ALA A 13 17.64 13.41 -15.37
C ALA A 13 17.46 14.70 -14.54
N ASN A 14 18.52 15.50 -14.40
CA ASN A 14 18.48 16.78 -13.68
C ASN A 14 17.51 17.81 -14.33
N SER A 15 17.14 17.63 -15.60
CA SER A 15 16.15 18.50 -16.26
C SER A 15 14.69 18.18 -15.89
N TYR A 16 14.44 17.05 -15.21
CA TYR A 16 13.12 16.63 -14.73
C TYR A 16 12.92 16.90 -13.22
N ILE A 17 13.80 17.67 -12.58
CA ILE A 17 13.62 18.10 -11.18
C ILE A 17 12.41 19.05 -11.11
N THR A 18 11.35 18.64 -10.43
CA THR A 18 10.08 19.38 -10.33
C THR A 18 10.09 20.42 -9.20
N ASN A 19 10.86 20.19 -8.14
CA ASN A 19 10.99 21.08 -6.99
C ASN A 19 12.46 21.46 -6.74
N SER A 20 12.99 22.34 -7.58
CA SER A 20 14.40 22.76 -7.51
C SER A 20 14.75 23.62 -6.28
N ALA A 21 13.75 24.03 -5.49
CA ALA A 21 13.98 24.73 -4.22
C ALA A 21 14.40 23.78 -3.10
N GLU A 22 13.98 22.52 -3.16
CA GLU A 22 14.24 21.49 -2.13
C GLU A 22 15.14 20.35 -2.65
N CYS A 23 15.16 20.12 -3.97
CA CYS A 23 15.97 19.09 -4.60
C CYS A 23 17.13 19.69 -5.39
N ASN A 24 18.36 19.36 -4.98
CA ASN A 24 19.57 19.74 -5.67
C ASN A 24 19.82 18.84 -6.90
N SER A 25 20.51 19.40 -7.90
CA SER A 25 21.02 18.60 -9.00
C SER A 25 22.06 17.60 -8.52
N VAL A 26 22.01 16.37 -9.04
CA VAL A 26 23.04 15.37 -8.77
C VAL A 26 24.22 15.66 -9.71
N ALA A 27 25.38 15.96 -9.11
CA ALA A 27 26.60 16.36 -9.82
C ALA A 27 27.59 15.20 -10.03
N VAL A 28 27.45 14.10 -9.28
CA VAL A 28 28.38 12.96 -9.32
C VAL A 28 27.97 12.02 -10.46
N PRO A 29 28.88 11.69 -11.39
CA PRO A 29 28.59 10.70 -12.40
C PRO A 29 28.42 9.33 -11.75
N VAL A 30 27.48 8.55 -12.27
CA VAL A 30 27.32 7.15 -11.87
C VAL A 30 28.58 6.40 -12.30
N THR A 31 29.36 5.92 -11.32
CA THR A 31 30.57 5.11 -11.53
C THR A 31 30.24 3.64 -11.29
N ASP A 32 30.88 2.75 -12.03
CA ASP A 32 30.72 1.30 -11.85
C ASP A 32 31.18 0.86 -10.43
N PRO A 33 30.26 0.41 -9.55
CA PRO A 33 30.56 0.01 -8.20
C PRO A 33 31.40 -1.27 -8.14
N CYS A 34 31.34 -2.12 -9.18
CA CYS A 34 32.13 -3.35 -9.23
C CYS A 34 33.63 -3.09 -9.32
N LEU A 35 34.07 -1.92 -9.81
CA LEU A 35 35.48 -1.53 -9.84
C LEU A 35 36.08 -1.33 -8.44
N HIS A 36 35.24 -1.08 -7.45
CA HIS A 36 35.62 -0.83 -6.05
C HIS A 36 35.17 -1.95 -5.10
N ALA A 37 34.44 -2.94 -5.61
CA ALA A 37 33.97 -4.09 -4.85
C ALA A 37 35.10 -5.10 -4.58
N THR A 38 34.88 -5.99 -3.61
CA THR A 38 35.79 -7.12 -3.38
C THR A 38 35.65 -8.16 -4.49
N SER A 39 36.68 -8.97 -4.72
CA SER A 39 36.63 -10.06 -5.71
C SER A 39 35.50 -11.07 -5.46
N ASN A 40 35.08 -11.26 -4.20
CA ASN A 40 33.94 -12.13 -3.87
C ASN A 40 32.62 -11.54 -4.37
N VAL A 41 32.41 -10.24 -4.15
CA VAL A 41 31.20 -9.53 -4.61
C VAL A 41 31.15 -9.49 -6.12
N THR A 42 32.26 -9.16 -6.80
CA THR A 42 32.30 -9.16 -8.27
C THR A 42 32.01 -10.56 -8.84
N ARG A 43 32.60 -11.62 -8.28
CA ARG A 43 32.32 -13.00 -8.70
C ARG A 43 30.84 -13.37 -8.48
N ARG A 44 30.27 -12.97 -7.34
CA ARG A 44 28.85 -13.19 -7.03
C ARG A 44 27.94 -12.43 -7.99
N ALA A 45 28.28 -11.21 -8.36
CA ALA A 45 27.57 -10.44 -9.39
C ALA A 45 27.60 -11.14 -10.75
N ASP A 46 28.78 -11.62 -11.17
CA ASP A 46 28.90 -12.39 -12.41
C ASP A 46 28.06 -13.68 -12.36
N GLU A 47 28.12 -14.44 -11.26
CA GLU A 47 27.34 -15.67 -11.06
C GLU A 47 25.82 -15.45 -11.06
N LEU A 48 25.33 -14.40 -10.39
CA LEU A 48 23.91 -14.09 -10.28
C LEU A 48 23.33 -13.50 -11.58
N CYS A 49 24.15 -12.77 -12.34
CA CYS A 49 23.72 -12.08 -13.57
C CYS A 49 23.97 -12.90 -14.83
N GLU A 50 24.66 -14.04 -14.75
CA GLU A 50 25.04 -14.88 -15.90
C GLU A 50 23.84 -15.31 -16.75
N ILE A 51 22.65 -15.47 -16.14
CA ILE A 51 21.42 -15.82 -16.85
C ILE A 51 21.07 -14.82 -17.98
N LEU A 52 21.54 -13.57 -17.88
CA LEU A 52 21.32 -12.51 -18.88
C LEU A 52 22.29 -12.61 -20.08
N ARG A 53 23.26 -13.51 -20.03
CA ARG A 53 24.27 -13.76 -21.08
C ARG A 53 24.30 -15.20 -21.57
N ASP A 54 23.58 -16.10 -20.91
CA ASP A 54 23.46 -17.50 -21.28
C ASP A 54 22.62 -17.66 -22.56
N GLU A 55 23.30 -17.75 -23.70
CA GLU A 55 22.68 -17.96 -25.03
C GLU A 55 22.02 -19.34 -25.17
N ASP A 56 22.40 -20.31 -24.34
CA ASP A 56 21.82 -21.66 -24.30
C ASP A 56 20.69 -21.78 -23.26
N GLY A 57 20.47 -20.72 -22.46
CA GLY A 57 19.49 -20.66 -21.38
C GLY A 57 18.09 -20.18 -21.82
N GLU A 58 17.20 -19.98 -20.83
CA GLU A 58 15.80 -19.57 -21.05
C GLU A 58 15.68 -18.24 -21.82
N PHE A 59 16.65 -17.32 -21.63
CA PHE A 59 16.70 -16.05 -22.34
C PHE A 59 17.40 -16.12 -23.70
N GLY A 60 17.98 -17.26 -24.09
CA GLY A 60 18.87 -17.37 -25.26
C GLY A 60 18.27 -16.83 -26.56
N SER A 61 16.99 -17.13 -26.82
CA SER A 61 16.27 -16.60 -27.99
C SER A 61 16.15 -15.07 -27.99
N CYS A 62 15.98 -14.47 -26.81
CA CYS A 62 15.90 -13.03 -26.65
C CYS A 62 17.27 -12.36 -26.73
N ILE A 63 18.29 -12.98 -26.12
CA ILE A 63 19.69 -12.53 -26.20
C ILE A 63 20.15 -12.51 -27.67
N ALA A 64 19.89 -13.58 -28.42
CA ALA A 64 20.25 -13.66 -29.84
C ALA A 64 19.55 -12.58 -30.69
N MET A 65 18.33 -12.18 -30.33
CA MET A 65 17.57 -11.15 -31.03
C MET A 65 17.96 -9.72 -30.60
N GLN A 66 18.35 -9.54 -29.34
CA GLN A 66 18.58 -8.24 -28.70
C GLN A 66 19.88 -8.22 -27.86
N PRO A 67 21.06 -8.46 -28.46
CA PRO A 67 22.31 -8.65 -27.73
C PRO A 67 22.79 -7.40 -26.99
N ASP A 68 22.64 -6.22 -27.58
CA ASP A 68 23.01 -4.94 -26.95
C ASP A 68 22.14 -4.64 -25.72
N THR A 69 20.84 -4.96 -25.81
CA THR A 69 19.88 -4.82 -24.72
C THR A 69 20.22 -5.80 -23.59
N ALA A 70 20.46 -7.07 -23.92
CA ALA A 70 20.90 -8.08 -22.95
C ALA A 70 22.18 -7.65 -22.21
N GLY A 71 23.18 -7.13 -22.93
CA GLY A 71 24.39 -6.57 -22.35
C GLY A 71 24.11 -5.41 -21.40
N THR A 72 23.16 -4.53 -21.72
CA THR A 72 22.76 -3.43 -20.84
C THR A 72 22.11 -3.94 -19.55
N TYR A 73 21.20 -4.91 -19.64
CA TYR A 73 20.58 -5.54 -18.46
C TYR A 73 21.62 -6.28 -17.60
N TYR A 74 22.58 -6.95 -18.22
CA TYR A 74 23.68 -7.61 -17.52
C TYR A 74 24.52 -6.62 -16.72
N GLU A 75 24.94 -5.50 -17.32
CA GLU A 75 25.72 -4.49 -16.60
C GLU A 75 24.92 -3.81 -15.49
N ASN A 76 23.62 -3.57 -15.69
CA ASN A 76 22.75 -3.04 -14.64
C ASN A 76 22.58 -4.04 -13.48
N CYS A 77 22.44 -5.33 -13.80
CA CYS A 77 22.37 -6.38 -12.79
C CYS A 77 23.65 -6.41 -11.95
N ARG A 78 24.82 -6.37 -12.59
CA ARG A 78 26.11 -6.30 -11.89
C ARG A 78 26.24 -5.04 -11.04
N PHE A 79 25.80 -3.90 -11.59
CA PHE A 79 25.81 -2.64 -10.89
C PHE A 79 25.02 -2.71 -9.58
N ASP A 80 23.80 -3.27 -9.61
CA ASP A 80 22.94 -3.37 -8.43
C ASP A 80 23.51 -4.33 -7.38
N VAL A 81 24.04 -5.48 -7.81
CA VAL A 81 24.70 -6.43 -6.90
C VAL A 81 25.94 -5.80 -6.26
N CYS A 82 26.83 -5.19 -7.04
CA CYS A 82 28.06 -4.61 -6.51
C CYS A 82 27.85 -3.34 -5.66
N ARG A 83 26.72 -2.66 -5.81
CA ARG A 83 26.37 -1.47 -5.02
C ARG A 83 25.74 -1.82 -3.66
N ALA A 84 25.18 -3.01 -3.54
CA ALA A 84 24.45 -3.42 -2.34
C ALA A 84 25.32 -3.32 -1.07
N VAL A 85 24.67 -3.01 0.05
CA VAL A 85 25.32 -2.86 1.35
C VAL A 85 25.73 -4.26 1.86
N PRO A 86 26.91 -4.41 2.49
CA PRO A 86 27.25 -5.67 3.17
C PRO A 86 26.14 -6.10 4.14
N ASP A 87 25.79 -7.38 4.13
CA ASP A 87 24.75 -8.03 4.95
C ASP A 87 23.28 -7.82 4.52
N GLU A 88 23.01 -7.18 3.38
CA GLU A 88 21.70 -7.25 2.72
C GLU A 88 21.67 -8.39 1.68
N GLU A 89 20.55 -9.13 1.59
CA GLU A 89 20.35 -10.06 0.48
C GLU A 89 20.22 -9.27 -0.82
N GLU A 90 21.26 -9.36 -1.64
CA GLU A 90 21.32 -8.75 -2.97
C GLU A 90 20.30 -9.42 -3.88
N ASP A 91 19.31 -8.66 -4.37
CA ASP A 91 18.24 -9.18 -5.21
C ASP A 91 18.40 -8.72 -6.68
N PRO A 92 19.09 -9.49 -7.55
CA PRO A 92 19.20 -9.19 -8.99
C PRO A 92 17.86 -9.38 -9.73
N CYS A 93 16.84 -9.93 -9.07
CA CYS A 93 15.65 -10.45 -9.72
C CYS A 93 14.76 -9.36 -10.29
N SER A 94 14.86 -8.11 -9.79
CA SER A 94 14.16 -6.98 -10.38
C SER A 94 14.70 -6.64 -11.78
N VAL A 95 16.01 -6.66 -11.97
CA VAL A 95 16.66 -6.42 -13.27
C VAL A 95 16.37 -7.59 -14.23
N ILE A 96 16.48 -8.83 -13.75
CA ILE A 96 16.20 -10.02 -14.56
C ILE A 96 14.72 -10.07 -14.97
N LEU A 97 13.80 -9.72 -14.06
CA LEU A 97 12.38 -9.57 -14.36
C LEU A 97 12.14 -8.51 -15.44
N GLY A 98 12.83 -7.37 -15.37
CA GLY A 98 12.77 -6.34 -16.41
C GLY A 98 13.15 -6.87 -17.78
N PHE A 99 14.21 -7.69 -17.87
CA PHE A 99 14.60 -8.33 -19.13
C PHE A 99 13.56 -9.35 -19.60
N ALA A 100 13.00 -10.16 -18.69
CA ALA A 100 11.93 -11.10 -19.02
C ALA A 100 10.69 -10.41 -19.60
N ILE A 101 10.28 -9.28 -19.01
CA ILE A 101 9.17 -8.45 -19.53
C ILE A 101 9.51 -7.93 -20.93
N TYR A 102 10.70 -7.35 -21.11
CA TYR A 102 11.15 -6.84 -22.40
C TYR A 102 11.12 -7.92 -23.51
N CYS A 103 11.57 -9.13 -23.19
CA CYS A 103 11.53 -10.26 -24.13
C CYS A 103 10.09 -10.64 -24.51
N ARG A 104 9.17 -10.68 -23.53
CA ARG A 104 7.74 -10.97 -23.78
C ARG A 104 7.08 -9.89 -24.61
N GLU A 105 7.36 -8.61 -24.35
CA GLU A 105 6.87 -7.49 -25.15
C GLU A 105 7.43 -7.51 -26.58
N SER A 106 8.61 -8.10 -26.77
CA SER A 106 9.20 -8.37 -28.08
C SER A 106 8.62 -9.61 -28.77
N GLY A 107 7.59 -10.23 -28.20
CA GLY A 107 6.91 -11.41 -28.74
C GLY A 107 7.63 -12.74 -28.47
N ILE A 108 8.65 -12.75 -27.60
CA ILE A 108 9.41 -13.94 -27.23
C ILE A 108 8.85 -14.52 -25.94
N ASN A 109 8.41 -15.77 -25.97
CA ASN A 109 7.90 -16.43 -24.78
C ASN A 109 9.05 -16.82 -23.85
N ILE A 110 9.07 -16.27 -22.63
CA ILE A 110 9.96 -16.66 -21.54
C ILE A 110 9.08 -17.36 -20.51
N ALA A 111 9.24 -18.68 -20.38
CA ALA A 111 8.38 -19.50 -19.54
C ALA A 111 8.91 -19.58 -18.11
N ASN A 112 10.10 -20.15 -17.86
CA ASN A 112 10.49 -20.53 -16.49
C ASN A 112 11.92 -20.11 -16.14
N TRP A 113 12.16 -18.80 -16.12
CA TRP A 113 13.47 -18.25 -15.73
C TRP A 113 13.71 -18.26 -14.21
N ARG A 114 12.64 -18.33 -13.40
CA ARG A 114 12.71 -18.46 -11.94
C ARG A 114 12.82 -19.93 -11.54
N THR A 115 13.76 -20.24 -10.67
CA THR A 115 14.02 -21.60 -10.14
C THR A 115 14.18 -21.54 -8.62
N GLU A 116 14.29 -22.69 -7.95
CA GLU A 116 14.56 -22.75 -6.51
C GLU A 116 15.87 -22.03 -6.11
N THR A 117 16.83 -21.96 -7.03
CA THR A 117 18.14 -21.32 -6.82
C THR A 117 18.27 -19.96 -7.48
N THR A 118 17.36 -19.61 -8.38
CA THR A 118 17.39 -18.36 -9.16
C THR A 118 16.09 -17.62 -8.95
N CYS A 119 16.12 -16.56 -8.15
CA CYS A 119 14.99 -15.67 -7.95
C CYS A 119 13.69 -16.38 -7.52
N PRO A 120 13.74 -17.21 -6.46
CA PRO A 120 12.58 -17.97 -6.00
C PRO A 120 11.47 -17.03 -5.56
N VAL A 121 10.23 -17.38 -5.91
CA VAL A 121 9.03 -16.65 -5.49
C VAL A 121 8.26 -17.52 -4.50
N THR A 122 7.99 -16.97 -3.33
CA THR A 122 7.12 -17.60 -2.34
C THR A 122 5.74 -16.94 -2.42
N CYS A 123 4.72 -17.77 -2.61
CA CYS A 123 3.33 -17.32 -2.65
C CYS A 123 2.65 -17.53 -1.29
N ASN A 124 1.63 -16.73 -1.01
CA ASN A 124 0.83 -16.85 0.20
C ASN A 124 0.00 -18.15 0.18
N VAL A 125 -0.57 -18.50 1.34
CA VAL A 125 -1.44 -19.69 1.45
C VAL A 125 -2.59 -19.60 0.43
N ASN A 126 -2.94 -20.75 -0.17
CA ASN A 126 -3.95 -20.90 -1.22
C ASN A 126 -3.62 -20.14 -2.52
N SER A 127 -2.33 -19.95 -2.81
CA SER A 127 -1.88 -19.38 -4.07
C SER A 127 -0.63 -20.07 -4.58
N THR A 128 -0.52 -20.14 -5.91
CA THR A 128 0.58 -20.80 -6.61
C THR A 128 1.22 -19.83 -7.60
N PHE A 129 2.56 -19.86 -7.69
CA PHE A 129 3.28 -19.10 -8.69
C PHE A 129 2.94 -19.62 -10.09
N LYS A 130 2.55 -18.72 -10.98
CA LYS A 130 2.35 -19.02 -12.40
C LYS A 130 3.21 -18.07 -13.22
N SER A 131 4.03 -18.63 -14.11
CA SER A 131 4.78 -17.84 -15.09
C SER A 131 3.91 -17.33 -16.24
N ASN A 132 2.79 -18.02 -16.49
CA ASN A 132 1.75 -17.62 -17.43
C ASN A 132 0.40 -17.58 -16.68
N GLY A 133 0.20 -16.51 -15.91
CA GLY A 133 -0.99 -16.28 -15.09
C GLY A 133 -2.03 -15.39 -15.77
N ASP A 134 -3.22 -15.40 -15.19
CA ASP A 134 -4.33 -14.54 -15.63
C ASP A 134 -4.04 -13.08 -15.24
N PRO A 135 -4.02 -12.12 -16.19
CA PRO A 135 -3.88 -10.70 -15.88
C PRO A 135 -5.10 -10.10 -15.15
N CYS A 136 -6.23 -10.80 -15.16
CA CYS A 136 -7.50 -10.35 -14.59
C CYS A 136 -8.08 -11.38 -13.59
N PRO A 137 -7.33 -11.73 -12.53
CA PRO A 137 -7.77 -12.74 -11.57
C PRO A 137 -9.03 -12.30 -10.82
N GLU A 138 -9.87 -13.28 -10.45
CA GLU A 138 -11.06 -13.03 -9.65
C GLU A 138 -10.69 -12.54 -8.25
N SER A 139 -11.41 -11.52 -7.80
CA SER A 139 -11.33 -10.93 -6.46
C SER A 139 -12.69 -10.95 -5.79
N CYS A 140 -12.72 -10.79 -4.47
CA CYS A 140 -13.99 -10.62 -3.75
C CYS A 140 -14.83 -9.47 -4.33
N THR A 141 -14.18 -8.37 -4.74
CA THR A 141 -14.90 -7.25 -5.34
C THR A 141 -15.51 -7.63 -6.70
N SER A 142 -14.77 -8.33 -7.56
CA SER A 142 -15.30 -8.73 -8.87
C SER A 142 -16.39 -9.80 -8.82
N LEU A 143 -16.38 -10.65 -7.78
CA LEU A 143 -17.46 -11.62 -7.54
C LEU A 143 -18.78 -10.91 -7.19
N LEU A 144 -18.71 -9.86 -6.38
CA LEU A 144 -19.88 -9.12 -5.90
C LEU A 144 -20.34 -8.04 -6.88
N ASP A 145 -19.41 -7.45 -7.63
CA ASP A 145 -19.66 -6.50 -8.70
C ASP A 145 -18.84 -6.85 -9.96
N PRO A 146 -19.45 -7.58 -10.92
CA PRO A 146 -18.79 -7.96 -12.16
C PRO A 146 -18.33 -6.78 -13.02
N THR A 147 -18.85 -5.57 -12.77
CA THR A 147 -18.44 -4.39 -13.52
C THR A 147 -17.00 -3.97 -13.22
N VAL A 148 -16.42 -4.41 -12.08
CA VAL A 148 -15.02 -4.12 -11.71
C VAL A 148 -14.01 -4.72 -12.70
N LEU A 149 -14.36 -5.82 -13.37
CA LEU A 149 -13.51 -6.38 -14.43
C LEU A 149 -13.70 -5.68 -15.78
N THR A 150 -14.64 -4.72 -15.88
CA THR A 150 -14.88 -3.95 -17.11
C THR A 150 -13.72 -3.00 -17.34
N GLY A 151 -12.83 -3.37 -18.26
CA GLY A 151 -11.62 -2.61 -18.58
C GLY A 151 -10.33 -3.38 -18.33
N CYS A 152 -10.40 -4.53 -17.65
CA CYS A 152 -9.26 -5.44 -17.58
C CYS A 152 -9.11 -6.17 -18.92
N ASN A 153 -7.93 -6.07 -19.53
CA ASN A 153 -7.64 -6.75 -20.77
C ASN A 153 -7.17 -8.19 -20.49
N SER A 154 -8.06 -9.16 -20.70
CA SER A 154 -7.74 -10.58 -20.56
C SER A 154 -6.89 -11.15 -21.71
N THR A 155 -6.58 -10.34 -22.74
CA THR A 155 -5.67 -10.75 -23.81
C THR A 155 -4.22 -10.48 -23.38
N GLY A 156 -3.64 -11.45 -22.68
CA GLY A 156 -2.28 -11.35 -22.20
C GLY A 156 -1.97 -12.40 -21.15
N SER A 157 -0.75 -12.33 -20.64
CA SER A 157 -0.29 -13.19 -19.57
C SER A 157 0.70 -12.44 -18.72
N VAL A 158 0.58 -12.60 -17.41
CA VAL A 158 1.49 -12.02 -16.43
C VAL A 158 2.07 -13.12 -15.55
N GLU A 159 3.33 -12.98 -15.16
CA GLU A 159 3.88 -13.84 -14.11
C GLU A 159 3.46 -13.32 -12.74
N GLY A 160 3.20 -14.23 -11.80
CA GLY A 160 2.88 -13.84 -10.43
C GLY A 160 2.25 -14.98 -9.62
N CYS A 161 2.05 -14.71 -8.33
CA CYS A 161 1.24 -15.58 -7.49
C CYS A 161 -0.23 -15.40 -7.86
N GLN A 162 -0.89 -16.51 -8.21
CA GLN A 162 -2.31 -16.53 -8.52
C GLN A 162 -3.02 -17.45 -7.54
N CYS A 163 -4.21 -17.04 -7.08
CA CYS A 163 -5.02 -17.88 -6.21
C CYS A 163 -5.29 -19.24 -6.84
N ASP A 164 -5.27 -20.27 -5.99
CA ASP A 164 -5.61 -21.63 -6.38
C ASP A 164 -7.09 -21.72 -6.77
N GLU A 165 -7.46 -22.77 -7.49
CA GLU A 165 -8.84 -22.97 -7.93
C GLU A 165 -9.80 -23.00 -6.73
N GLY A 166 -10.87 -22.20 -6.80
CA GLY A 166 -11.84 -22.04 -5.73
C GLY A 166 -11.53 -20.92 -4.72
N PHE A 167 -10.39 -20.24 -4.86
CA PHE A 167 -10.04 -19.06 -4.05
C PHE A 167 -10.05 -17.78 -4.88
N VAL A 168 -10.34 -16.67 -4.21
CA VAL A 168 -10.36 -15.32 -4.82
C VAL A 168 -9.51 -14.35 -4.01
N ILE A 169 -9.07 -13.28 -4.68
CA ILE A 169 -8.22 -12.27 -4.07
C ILE A 169 -9.03 -11.39 -3.10
N GLU A 170 -8.55 -11.29 -1.86
CA GLU A 170 -8.93 -10.25 -0.90
C GLU A 170 -7.66 -9.56 -0.38
N GLY A 171 -7.40 -8.34 -0.86
CA GLY A 171 -6.17 -7.61 -0.57
C GLY A 171 -4.93 -8.34 -1.09
N ARG A 172 -4.18 -8.99 -0.19
CA ARG A 172 -2.96 -9.78 -0.52
C ARG A 172 -3.15 -11.29 -0.27
N GLU A 173 -4.33 -11.70 0.16
CA GLU A 173 -4.62 -13.09 0.52
C GLU A 173 -5.57 -13.72 -0.49
N CYS A 174 -5.52 -15.05 -0.57
CA CYS A 174 -6.45 -15.86 -1.33
C CYS A 174 -7.41 -16.54 -0.35
N VAL A 175 -8.66 -16.09 -0.41
CA VAL A 175 -9.71 -16.46 0.53
C VAL A 175 -10.82 -17.21 -0.18
N LEU A 176 -11.67 -17.89 0.58
CA LEU A 176 -12.83 -18.55 0.02
C LEU A 176 -13.90 -17.50 -0.36
N PRO A 177 -14.67 -17.70 -1.44
CA PRO A 177 -15.72 -16.75 -1.83
C PRO A 177 -16.69 -16.41 -0.70
N GLU A 178 -17.06 -17.37 0.15
CA GLU A 178 -17.96 -17.17 1.29
C GLU A 178 -17.41 -16.26 2.39
N THR A 179 -16.09 -16.05 2.45
CA THR A 179 -15.47 -15.14 3.43
C THR A 179 -15.32 -13.71 2.91
N CYS A 180 -15.68 -13.46 1.65
CA CYS A 180 -15.67 -12.11 1.10
C CYS A 180 -16.59 -11.17 1.90
N GLY A 181 -16.23 -9.89 1.92
CA GLY A 181 -17.03 -8.81 2.49
C GLY A 181 -18.35 -8.52 1.76
N CYS A 182 -18.71 -7.24 1.76
CA CYS A 182 -19.97 -6.73 1.21
C CYS A 182 -19.71 -5.52 0.33
N ILE A 183 -20.58 -5.26 -0.65
CA ILE A 183 -20.54 -4.03 -1.46
C ILE A 183 -21.81 -3.22 -1.24
N LYS A 184 -21.64 -1.92 -0.99
CA LYS A 184 -22.74 -0.96 -0.94
C LYS A 184 -22.31 0.37 -1.55
N ASP A 185 -23.07 0.87 -2.51
CA ASP A 185 -22.85 2.17 -3.17
C ASP A 185 -21.41 2.34 -3.72
N GLY A 186 -20.82 1.24 -4.21
CA GLY A 186 -19.44 1.19 -4.74
C GLY A 186 -18.35 1.05 -3.67
N PHE A 187 -18.69 1.03 -2.39
CA PHE A 187 -17.76 0.78 -1.29
C PHE A 187 -17.71 -0.70 -0.92
N TYR A 188 -16.51 -1.28 -0.86
CA TYR A 188 -16.27 -2.63 -0.36
C TYR A 188 -15.98 -2.60 1.14
N ALA A 189 -16.80 -3.30 1.92
CA ALA A 189 -16.68 -3.44 3.35
C ALA A 189 -16.23 -4.86 3.73
N PRO A 190 -15.07 -5.07 4.36
CA PRO A 190 -14.67 -6.38 4.86
C PRO A 190 -15.62 -6.88 5.96
N VAL A 191 -15.62 -8.19 6.19
CA VAL A 191 -16.46 -8.83 7.21
C VAL A 191 -16.21 -8.22 8.59
N GLY A 192 -17.29 -7.89 9.30
CA GLY A 192 -17.24 -7.26 10.62
C GLY A 192 -17.11 -5.73 10.59
N LEU A 193 -16.87 -5.11 9.43
CA LEU A 193 -16.82 -3.65 9.35
C LEU A 193 -18.21 -3.05 9.60
N VAL A 194 -18.24 -2.08 10.52
CA VAL A 194 -19.35 -1.14 10.70
C VAL A 194 -18.96 0.17 10.04
N PHE A 195 -19.79 0.65 9.12
CA PHE A 195 -19.52 1.86 8.34
C PHE A 195 -20.78 2.65 8.07
N GLN A 196 -20.62 3.94 7.85
CA GLN A 196 -21.72 4.84 7.49
C GLN A 196 -21.79 5.02 5.98
N THR A 197 -22.99 5.19 5.43
CA THR A 197 -23.17 5.62 4.04
C THR A 197 -22.74 7.07 3.86
N SER A 198 -22.36 7.44 2.63
CA SER A 198 -21.99 8.81 2.28
C SER A 198 -23.15 9.82 2.42
N SER A 199 -24.41 9.34 2.50
CA SER A 199 -25.57 10.17 2.83
C SER A 199 -25.73 10.44 4.33
N CYS A 200 -24.94 9.78 5.19
CA CYS A 200 -25.06 9.77 6.64
C CYS A 200 -26.42 9.29 7.20
N GLU A 201 -27.25 8.67 6.36
CA GLU A 201 -28.60 8.20 6.74
C GLU A 201 -28.58 6.78 7.31
N LEU A 202 -27.55 6.00 6.98
CA LEU A 202 -27.46 4.59 7.33
C LEU A 202 -26.11 4.25 7.94
N GLU A 203 -26.13 3.48 9.02
CA GLU A 203 -24.99 2.74 9.52
C GLU A 203 -25.20 1.26 9.19
N CYS A 204 -24.24 0.66 8.51
CA CYS A 204 -24.30 -0.70 8.01
C CYS A 204 -23.21 -1.56 8.65
N THR A 205 -23.53 -2.83 8.89
CA THR A 205 -22.59 -3.85 9.33
C THR A 205 -22.53 -4.97 8.29
N CYS A 206 -21.32 -5.33 7.86
CA CYS A 206 -21.10 -6.45 6.95
C CYS A 206 -20.90 -7.76 7.72
N TYR A 207 -21.72 -8.78 7.43
CA TYR A 207 -21.61 -10.13 7.99
C TYR A 207 -20.96 -11.13 7.02
N GLY A 208 -20.57 -10.68 5.83
CA GLY A 208 -19.90 -11.47 4.80
C GLY A 208 -20.82 -12.01 3.72
N TYR A 209 -20.22 -12.39 2.59
CA TYR A 209 -20.87 -12.81 1.36
C TYR A 209 -22.02 -11.87 0.92
N ASN A 210 -21.74 -10.57 0.93
CA ASN A 210 -22.70 -9.51 0.63
C ASN A 210 -23.93 -9.44 1.56
N ASN A 211 -23.87 -10.10 2.73
CA ASN A 211 -24.88 -9.97 3.77
C ASN A 211 -24.59 -8.72 4.61
N LEU A 212 -25.39 -7.68 4.41
CA LEU A 212 -25.28 -6.42 5.14
C LEU A 212 -26.59 -6.10 5.85
N THR A 213 -26.49 -5.60 7.08
CA THR A 213 -27.63 -5.04 7.82
C THR A 213 -27.38 -3.58 8.07
N CYS A 214 -28.33 -2.72 7.70
CA CYS A 214 -28.25 -1.29 7.94
C CYS A 214 -29.35 -0.82 8.89
N ARG A 215 -29.04 0.18 9.71
CA ARG A 215 -29.99 0.90 10.54
C ARG A 215 -29.95 2.39 10.21
N ASN A 216 -31.10 3.05 10.35
CA ASN A 216 -31.16 4.49 10.18
C ASN A 216 -30.39 5.19 11.30
N VAL A 217 -29.55 6.14 10.91
CA VAL A 217 -28.80 7.02 11.81
C VAL A 217 -28.87 8.45 11.30
N SER A 218 -28.56 9.40 12.18
CA SER A 218 -28.41 10.81 11.83
C SER A 218 -27.19 11.34 12.57
N CYS A 219 -26.45 12.26 11.95
CA CYS A 219 -25.36 12.95 12.64
C CYS A 219 -25.88 13.71 13.87
N HIS A 220 -24.98 13.97 14.82
CA HIS A 220 -25.25 14.88 15.92
C HIS A 220 -25.67 16.26 15.39
N ASP A 221 -26.44 17.03 16.18
CA ASP A 221 -26.85 18.40 15.81
C ASP A 221 -25.63 19.32 15.59
N ASP A 222 -24.53 19.05 16.32
CA ASP A 222 -23.23 19.71 16.20
C ASP A 222 -22.23 18.97 15.27
N ALA A 223 -22.74 18.20 14.32
CA ALA A 223 -21.92 17.53 13.30
C ALA A 223 -22.44 17.82 11.89
N ALA A 224 -21.52 17.84 10.92
CA ALA A 224 -21.85 17.91 9.51
C ALA A 224 -21.69 16.54 8.85
N CYS A 225 -22.64 16.20 7.98
CA CYS A 225 -22.47 15.07 7.07
C CYS A 225 -21.49 15.45 5.95
N THR A 226 -20.44 14.65 5.78
CA THR A 226 -19.44 14.78 4.72
C THR A 226 -19.35 13.49 3.91
N PRO A 227 -18.66 13.47 2.75
CA PRO A 227 -18.40 12.23 2.02
C PRO A 227 -17.69 11.14 2.85
N ASN A 228 -17.02 11.53 3.94
CA ASN A 228 -16.31 10.62 4.85
C ASN A 228 -17.15 10.24 6.09
N GLY A 229 -18.46 10.56 6.11
CA GLY A 229 -19.35 10.34 7.25
C GLY A 229 -19.61 11.60 8.08
N CYS A 230 -20.23 11.42 9.24
CA CYS A 230 -20.45 12.49 10.21
C CYS A 230 -19.14 12.97 10.83
N ILE A 231 -18.90 14.27 10.80
CA ILE A 231 -17.73 14.91 11.43
C ILE A 231 -18.21 16.04 12.32
N CYS A 232 -17.75 16.08 13.57
CA CYS A 232 -18.09 17.16 14.49
C CYS A 232 -17.64 18.52 13.93
N LEU A 233 -18.47 19.55 14.16
CA LEU A 233 -18.17 20.92 13.73
C LEU A 233 -16.97 21.48 14.52
N GLU A 234 -16.36 22.55 14.00
CA GLU A 234 -15.25 23.24 14.66
C GLU A 234 -15.65 23.66 16.10
N GLY A 235 -14.78 23.35 17.07
CA GLY A 235 -15.07 23.54 18.50
C GLY A 235 -15.75 22.34 19.17
N TYR A 236 -15.94 21.23 18.45
CA TYR A 236 -16.45 19.99 18.99
C TYR A 236 -15.58 18.79 18.60
N VAL A 237 -15.49 17.81 19.50
CA VAL A 237 -14.76 16.55 19.31
C VAL A 237 -15.67 15.35 19.56
N GLY A 238 -15.44 14.26 18.83
CA GLY A 238 -16.22 13.03 18.94
C GLY A 238 -16.22 12.20 17.66
N ASP A 239 -17.16 11.26 17.57
CA ASP A 239 -17.33 10.33 16.44
C ASP A 239 -18.32 10.83 15.38
N GLY A 240 -18.84 12.06 15.53
CA GLY A 240 -19.84 12.65 14.63
C GLY A 240 -21.28 12.27 14.96
N PHE A 241 -21.51 11.20 15.72
CA PHE A 241 -22.83 10.84 16.28
C PHE A 241 -23.00 11.39 17.70
N THR A 242 -21.89 11.50 18.43
CA THR A 242 -21.77 12.17 19.71
C THR A 242 -20.68 13.22 19.57
N CYS A 243 -21.05 14.49 19.69
CA CYS A 243 -20.09 15.61 19.65
C CYS A 243 -20.17 16.37 20.97
N GLN A 244 -19.00 16.65 21.55
CA GLN A 244 -18.87 17.39 22.80
C GLN A 244 -17.96 18.58 22.60
N VAL A 245 -18.18 19.64 23.37
CA VAL A 245 -17.39 20.88 23.27
C VAL A 245 -15.91 20.59 23.52
N GLU A 246 -15.07 21.04 22.60
CA GLU A 246 -13.62 21.00 22.73
C GLU A 246 -13.15 22.24 23.51
N CYS A 247 -12.75 22.05 24.76
CA CYS A 247 -12.17 23.11 25.58
C CYS A 247 -10.68 23.32 25.24
N ASN A 248 -10.15 24.50 25.57
CA ASN A 248 -8.75 24.82 25.30
C ASN A 248 -7.78 23.98 26.15
N GLU A 249 -6.51 23.96 25.77
CA GLU A 249 -5.46 23.26 26.53
C GLU A 249 -5.43 23.72 28.00
N GLY A 250 -5.56 22.78 28.94
CA GLY A 250 -5.61 23.03 30.38
C GLY A 250 -7.01 23.32 30.95
N GLN A 251 -8.06 23.19 30.14
CA GLN A 251 -9.46 23.25 30.56
C GLN A 251 -10.10 21.86 30.60
N PHE A 252 -11.16 21.73 31.40
CA PHE A 252 -12.00 20.54 31.50
C PHE A 252 -13.41 20.89 31.02
N THR A 253 -14.00 20.01 30.21
CA THR A 253 -15.37 20.13 29.71
C THR A 253 -16.34 19.49 30.72
N CYS A 254 -17.22 20.30 31.30
CA CYS A 254 -18.34 19.84 32.12
C CYS A 254 -19.33 19.02 31.29
N LEU A 255 -20.18 18.22 31.93
CA LEU A 255 -21.18 17.40 31.23
C LEU A 255 -22.22 18.27 30.49
N ASP A 256 -22.49 19.48 30.99
CA ASP A 256 -23.30 20.50 30.32
C ASP A 256 -22.60 21.27 29.18
N GLY A 257 -21.32 20.97 28.90
CA GLY A 257 -20.51 21.61 27.86
C GLY A 257 -19.75 22.87 28.31
N THR A 258 -19.87 23.28 29.57
CA THR A 258 -19.12 24.43 30.11
C THR A 258 -17.64 24.10 30.26
N CYS A 259 -16.74 25.03 29.89
CA CYS A 259 -15.31 24.86 30.10
C CYS A 259 -14.87 25.49 31.43
N ILE A 260 -14.27 24.69 32.31
CA ILE A 260 -13.62 25.16 33.55
C ILE A 260 -12.12 24.90 33.49
N SER A 261 -11.33 25.42 34.44
CA SER A 261 -9.92 25.05 34.53
C SER A 261 -9.78 23.60 34.96
N ALA A 262 -8.89 22.83 34.34
CA ALA A 262 -8.63 21.44 34.76
C ALA A 262 -8.08 21.34 36.20
N ARG A 263 -7.63 22.46 36.79
CA ARG A 263 -7.19 22.54 38.21
C ARG A 263 -8.34 22.51 39.21
N ASN A 264 -9.55 22.79 38.73
CA ASN A 264 -10.78 22.91 39.50
C ASN A 264 -11.61 21.62 39.42
N VAL A 265 -11.02 20.52 38.95
CA VAL A 265 -11.68 19.22 38.87
C VAL A 265 -11.31 18.44 40.13
N CYS A 266 -12.31 17.92 40.84
CA CYS A 266 -12.15 17.19 42.10
C CYS A 266 -11.48 18.01 43.22
N ASP A 267 -11.84 19.29 43.34
CA ASP A 267 -11.34 20.22 44.34
C ASP A 267 -12.31 20.45 45.53
N LEU A 268 -13.41 19.69 45.58
CA LEU A 268 -14.50 19.74 46.56
C LEU A 268 -15.38 20.99 46.45
N SER A 269 -15.23 21.79 45.40
CA SER A 269 -16.06 22.95 45.11
C SER A 269 -16.68 22.77 43.71
N PRO A 270 -18.01 22.85 43.56
CA PRO A 270 -18.62 22.79 42.22
C PRO A 270 -18.31 24.06 41.42
N GLN A 271 -17.63 23.93 40.29
CA GLN A 271 -17.45 24.97 39.27
C GLN A 271 -18.25 24.68 38.02
N CYS A 272 -18.47 23.41 37.69
CA CYS A 272 -19.46 23.06 36.68
C CYS A 272 -20.87 23.40 37.21
N PRO A 273 -21.74 24.04 36.39
CA PRO A 273 -23.11 24.34 36.80
C PRO A 273 -23.94 23.10 37.18
N ASP A 274 -23.60 21.94 36.62
CA ASP A 274 -24.17 20.63 36.90
C ASP A 274 -23.38 19.81 37.95
N SER A 275 -22.30 20.39 38.50
CA SER A 275 -21.37 19.76 39.45
C SER A 275 -20.64 18.53 38.90
N SER A 276 -20.52 18.38 37.57
CA SER A 276 -19.88 17.20 36.95
C SER A 276 -18.39 17.06 37.27
N ASP A 277 -17.74 18.17 37.61
CA ASP A 277 -16.34 18.24 38.06
C ASP A 277 -16.08 17.55 39.40
N GLU A 278 -17.13 17.31 40.20
CA GLU A 278 -17.05 16.68 41.53
C GLU A 278 -17.73 15.30 41.58
N PHE A 279 -18.05 14.71 40.42
CA PHE A 279 -18.67 13.40 40.38
C PHE A 279 -17.72 12.29 40.85
N GLU A 280 -18.21 11.43 41.75
CA GLU A 280 -17.42 10.35 42.36
C GLU A 280 -16.78 9.42 41.33
N ALA A 281 -17.44 9.20 40.17
CA ALA A 281 -16.90 8.41 39.07
C ALA A 281 -15.66 9.04 38.40
N LEU A 282 -15.59 10.38 38.37
CA LEU A 282 -14.46 11.14 37.83
C LEU A 282 -13.34 11.27 38.90
N CYS A 283 -13.73 11.47 40.15
CA CYS A 283 -12.82 11.71 41.28
C CYS A 283 -12.39 10.43 42.03
N CYS A 284 -12.64 9.25 41.45
CA CYS A 284 -12.32 7.96 42.06
C CYS A 284 -10.80 7.70 42.07
N GLY A 285 -10.08 8.41 42.95
CA GLY A 285 -8.63 8.38 43.08
C GLY A 285 -8.04 9.50 43.94
N THR A 286 -8.77 10.61 44.14
CA THR A 286 -8.34 11.74 44.98
C THR A 286 -8.89 11.59 46.39
N SER A 287 -8.43 10.55 47.11
CA SER A 287 -8.64 10.48 48.55
C SER A 287 -7.80 11.56 49.25
N HIS A 288 -8.36 12.75 49.46
CA HIS A 288 -7.83 13.67 50.46
C HIS A 288 -8.59 13.51 51.77
N SER A 289 -7.89 12.93 52.74
CA SER A 289 -8.27 12.83 54.13
C SER A 289 -8.65 14.19 54.70
N GLN A 290 -9.74 14.19 55.48
CA GLN A 290 -10.22 15.19 56.45
C GLN A 290 -9.23 16.24 56.92
#